data_AF-H1VZV6-F1
#
_entry.id   AF-H1VZV6-F1
#
_cell.length_a   1.000
_cell.length_b   1.000
_cell.length_c   1.000
_cell.angle_alpha   90.00
_cell.angle_beta   90.00
_cell.angle_gamma   90.00
#
_symmetry.space_group_name_H-M   'P 1'
#
loop_
_entity.id
_entity.type
_entity.pdbx_description
1 polymer ?
#
loop_
_entity_poly.entity_id
_entity_poly.type
_entity_poly.pdbx_seq_one_letter_code
_entity_poly.pdbx_strand_id
1 'polypeptide(L)'
;MQENSGNPIEASEKARDNSDPMEEEDIPMLMSGAPAMAMFVPLEESLFEPFDAPTNEVDRLKLRQRNIEKHTAIVEQNLVYIYEREHRRILQHAKKLEASQGVHEITTGLMPGEEELIMEYVNAPVPHGADYSNRHLSTYACPELPGEMPPRQAALHWSLYNYGT
;
A
#
# COMPACT_ATOMS: atom_id res chain seq x y z
N MET A 1 18.76 37.12 -54.91
CA MET A 1 19.29 37.42 -53.57
C MET A 1 18.11 37.27 -52.63
N GLN A 2 17.99 36.25 -51.76
CA GLN A 2 18.87 35.92 -50.61
C GLN A 2 19.09 37.18 -49.73
N GLU A 3 18.79 37.23 -48.43
CA GLU A 3 18.22 36.26 -47.46
C GLU A 3 17.36 37.02 -46.41
N ASN A 4 16.77 36.46 -45.34
CA ASN A 4 16.68 35.08 -44.81
C ASN A 4 15.35 34.91 -44.02
N SER A 5 15.10 33.74 -43.39
CA SER A 5 14.06 33.51 -42.37
C SER A 5 14.68 33.44 -40.96
N GLY A 6 13.90 33.75 -39.91
CA GLY A 6 14.36 33.63 -38.53
C GLY A 6 13.28 33.89 -37.48
N ASN A 7 12.62 32.83 -37.01
CA ASN A 7 11.85 32.88 -35.76
C ASN A 7 12.79 33.14 -34.56
N PRO A 8 12.39 33.92 -33.55
CA PRO A 8 12.98 33.81 -32.23
C PRO A 8 12.50 32.50 -31.59
N ILE A 9 13.39 31.50 -31.60
CA ILE A 9 13.24 30.23 -30.88
C ILE A 9 13.40 30.48 -29.37
N GLU A 10 12.55 29.81 -28.61
CA GLU A 10 12.68 29.37 -27.22
C GLU A 10 13.78 30.00 -26.35
N ALA A 11 13.33 30.70 -25.31
CA ALA A 11 13.97 30.64 -24.00
C ALA A 11 12.89 30.37 -22.94
N SER A 12 12.29 29.17 -23.01
CA SER A 12 11.62 28.61 -21.83
C SER A 12 12.72 28.35 -20.82
N GLU A 13 12.87 29.26 -19.85
CA GLU A 13 13.82 29.10 -18.76
C GLU A 13 13.44 27.85 -17.97
N LYS A 14 14.11 26.73 -18.31
CA LYS A 14 14.12 25.55 -17.47
C LYS A 14 14.50 26.02 -16.07
N ALA A 15 13.52 25.98 -15.17
CA ALA A 15 13.78 25.95 -13.75
C ALA A 15 14.78 24.81 -13.54
N ARG A 16 16.04 25.18 -13.31
CA ARG A 16 17.08 24.24 -12.91
C ARG A 16 16.74 23.86 -11.49
N ASP A 17 15.89 22.84 -11.39
CA ASP A 17 15.60 22.16 -10.15
C ASP A 17 16.88 21.44 -9.73
N ASN A 18 17.80 22.20 -9.14
CA ASN A 18 19.05 21.72 -8.57
C ASN A 18 18.75 21.02 -7.24
N SER A 19 17.85 20.04 -7.28
CA SER A 19 17.85 18.96 -6.30
C SER A 19 19.04 18.08 -6.65
N ASP A 20 20.17 18.42 -6.04
CA ASP A 20 21.33 17.53 -5.93
C ASP A 20 20.81 16.15 -5.49
N PRO A 21 21.04 15.07 -6.25
CA PRO A 21 20.59 13.75 -5.84
C PRO A 21 21.48 13.29 -4.69
N MET A 22 21.19 13.79 -3.49
CA MET A 22 21.58 13.13 -2.26
C MET A 22 21.26 11.65 -2.46
N GLU A 23 22.29 10.81 -2.33
CA GLU A 23 22.15 9.36 -2.45
C GLU A 23 21.18 8.90 -1.36
N GLU A 24 19.89 8.85 -1.70
CA GLU A 24 18.83 8.47 -0.77
C GLU A 24 19.13 7.03 -0.33
N GLU A 25 19.53 6.86 0.94
CA GLU A 25 19.81 5.54 1.52
C GLU A 25 18.64 4.59 1.23
N ASP A 26 18.96 3.42 0.69
CA ASP A 26 17.95 2.50 0.16
C ASP A 26 17.09 1.94 1.30
N ILE A 27 15.82 2.34 1.36
CA ILE A 27 14.96 1.99 2.49
C ILE A 27 14.57 0.50 2.36
N PRO A 28 15.02 -0.38 3.27
CA PRO A 28 14.74 -1.82 3.14
C PRO A 28 13.26 -2.11 3.38
N MET A 29 12.73 -3.13 2.70
CA MET A 29 11.32 -3.50 2.82
C MET A 29 10.91 -3.88 4.25
N LEU A 30 9.77 -3.37 4.70
CA LEU A 30 9.13 -3.80 5.95
C LEU A 30 8.74 -5.29 5.89
N MET A 31 9.47 -6.13 6.62
CA MET A 31 9.12 -7.53 6.82
C MET A 31 8.40 -7.73 8.16
N SER A 32 7.57 -8.76 8.24
CA SER A 32 6.89 -9.13 9.49
C SER A 32 7.92 -9.44 10.58
N GLY A 33 7.93 -8.67 11.67
CA GLY A 33 8.94 -8.77 12.73
C GLY A 33 10.24 -8.00 12.49
N ALA A 34 10.34 -7.17 11.45
CA ALA A 34 11.49 -6.29 11.24
C ALA A 34 11.63 -5.28 12.40
N PRO A 35 12.85 -4.91 12.84
CA PRO A 35 13.05 -3.91 13.89
C PRO A 35 12.40 -2.55 13.61
N ALA A 36 12.26 -2.18 12.32
CA ALA A 36 11.57 -0.96 11.89
C ALA A 36 10.03 -0.98 12.12
N MET A 37 9.45 -2.12 12.52
CA MET A 37 8.05 -2.24 12.97
C MET A 37 7.90 -2.13 14.49
N ALA A 38 8.99 -2.07 15.26
CA ALA A 38 8.89 -1.90 16.70
C ALA A 38 8.38 -0.50 17.03
N MET A 39 7.30 -0.43 17.81
CA MET A 39 6.81 0.83 18.37
C MET A 39 7.61 1.13 19.64
N PHE A 40 8.29 2.27 19.67
CA PHE A 40 9.14 2.67 20.79
C PHE A 40 8.41 3.69 21.66
N VAL A 41 8.19 3.32 22.92
CA VAL A 41 7.73 4.25 23.97
C VAL A 41 8.93 4.53 24.87
N PRO A 42 9.44 5.78 24.93
CA PRO A 42 10.53 6.15 25.83
C PRO A 42 10.18 5.84 27.28
N LEU A 43 11.16 5.31 28.02
CA LEU A 43 11.00 5.11 29.45
C LEU A 43 11.24 6.44 30.19
N GLU A 44 10.17 7.01 30.72
CA GLU A 44 10.22 8.27 31.49
C GLU A 44 10.43 8.06 33.00
N GLU A 45 10.12 6.87 33.51
CA GLU A 45 10.11 6.56 34.94
C GLU A 45 11.38 5.78 35.34
N SER A 46 11.90 6.08 36.53
CA SER A 46 13.14 5.47 37.03
C SER A 46 12.94 4.00 37.40
N LEU A 47 13.72 3.09 36.79
CA LEU A 47 13.72 1.66 37.15
C LEU A 47 14.30 1.37 38.55
N PHE A 48 14.90 2.37 39.20
CA PHE A 48 15.53 2.22 40.52
C PHE A 48 14.63 2.69 41.66
N GLU A 49 13.50 3.34 41.36
CA GLU A 49 12.54 3.76 42.38
C GLU A 49 11.65 2.57 42.78
N PRO A 50 11.30 2.43 44.08
CA PRO A 50 10.38 1.38 44.52
C PRO A 50 9.02 1.51 43.85
N PHE A 51 8.61 0.48 43.11
CA PHE A 51 7.30 0.44 42.45
C PHE A 51 6.20 0.03 43.45
N ASP A 52 5.37 1.00 43.84
CA ASP A 52 4.18 0.76 44.64
C ASP A 52 3.08 0.07 43.81
N ALA A 53 3.06 -1.26 43.86
CA ALA A 53 2.09 -2.07 43.14
C ALA A 53 0.65 -1.84 43.66
N PRO A 54 -0.35 -1.62 42.77
CA PRO A 54 -1.72 -1.37 43.18
C PRO A 54 -2.34 -2.62 43.85
N THR A 55 -2.81 -2.44 45.08
CA THR A 55 -3.36 -3.52 45.92
C THR A 55 -4.78 -3.94 45.52
N ASN A 56 -5.60 -2.99 45.05
CA ASN A 56 -7.00 -3.23 44.66
C ASN A 56 -7.15 -3.31 43.14
N GLU A 57 -8.17 -4.05 42.68
CA GLU A 57 -8.49 -4.13 41.25
C GLU A 57 -8.85 -2.77 40.64
N VAL A 58 -9.60 -1.93 41.35
CA VAL A 58 -9.97 -0.58 40.88
C VAL A 58 -8.73 0.29 40.64
N ASP A 59 -7.73 0.20 41.51
CA ASP A 59 -6.51 1.01 41.40
C ASP A 59 -5.58 0.45 40.31
N ARG A 60 -5.57 -0.88 40.12
CA ARG A 60 -4.95 -1.54 38.97
C ARG A 60 -5.57 -1.11 37.63
N LEU A 61 -6.89 -0.97 37.56
CA LEU A 61 -7.59 -0.48 36.37
C LEU A 61 -7.27 1.00 36.10
N LYS A 62 -7.30 1.86 37.11
CA LYS A 62 -6.90 3.28 36.99
C LYS A 62 -5.45 3.43 36.52
N LEU A 63 -4.52 2.62 37.03
CA LEU A 63 -3.12 2.65 36.61
C LEU A 63 -2.98 2.24 35.14
N ARG A 64 -3.65 1.14 34.72
CA ARG A 64 -3.67 0.72 33.32
C ARG A 64 -4.24 1.79 32.39
N GLN A 65 -5.34 2.43 32.78
CA GLN A 65 -5.95 3.50 32.00
C GLN A 65 -4.97 4.67 31.80
N ARG A 66 -4.33 5.17 32.86
CA ARG A 66 -3.32 6.24 32.75
C ARG A 66 -2.16 5.85 31.86
N ASN A 67 -1.67 4.60 31.96
CA ASN A 67 -0.56 4.13 31.12
C ASN A 67 -0.97 4.05 29.64
N ILE A 68 -2.19 3.61 29.35
CA ILE A 68 -2.73 3.64 27.98
C ILE A 68 -2.79 5.09 27.48
N GLU A 69 -3.46 5.99 28.20
CA GLU A 69 -3.58 7.41 27.85
C GLU A 69 -2.21 8.09 27.63
N LYS A 70 -1.23 7.79 28.50
CA LYS A 70 0.16 8.27 28.39
C LYS A 70 0.88 7.76 27.14
N HIS A 71 0.65 6.51 26.75
CA HIS A 71 1.37 5.89 25.64
C HIS A 71 0.70 6.08 24.27
N THR A 72 -0.61 6.33 24.22
CA THR A 72 -1.38 6.48 22.96
C THR A 72 -0.75 7.49 22.01
N ALA A 73 -0.49 8.73 22.47
CA ALA A 73 0.06 9.78 21.61
C ALA A 73 1.45 9.45 21.03
N ILE A 74 2.28 8.71 21.79
CA ILE A 74 3.60 8.27 21.34
C ILE A 74 3.47 7.13 20.32
N VAL A 75 2.55 6.20 20.54
CA VAL A 75 2.25 5.10 19.61
C VAL A 75 1.69 5.63 18.28
N GLU A 76 0.81 6.63 18.32
CA GLU A 76 0.29 7.32 17.12
C GLU A 76 1.43 7.95 16.29
N GLN A 77 2.37 8.64 16.93
CA GLN A 77 3.54 9.21 16.26
C GLN A 77 4.46 8.14 15.65
N ASN A 78 4.68 7.02 16.36
CA ASN A 78 5.43 5.87 15.82
C ASN A 78 4.76 5.30 14.55
N LEU A 79 3.43 5.15 14.55
CA LEU A 79 2.68 4.63 13.41
C LEU A 79 2.81 5.56 12.19
N VAL A 80 2.63 6.87 12.37
CA VAL A 80 2.81 7.86 11.28
C VAL A 80 4.21 7.74 10.67
N TYR A 81 5.26 7.71 11.50
CA TYR A 81 6.64 7.56 11.05
C TYR A 81 6.87 6.27 10.23
N ILE A 82 6.29 5.14 10.65
CA ILE A 82 6.39 3.86 9.92
C ILE A 82 5.75 3.98 8.53
N TYR A 83 4.57 4.60 8.42
CA TYR A 83 3.89 4.80 7.15
C TYR A 83 4.62 5.80 6.23
N GLU A 84 5.13 6.92 6.75
CA GLU A 84 5.94 7.88 5.99
C GLU A 84 7.24 7.26 5.46
N ARG A 85 7.85 6.35 6.23
CA ARG A 85 9.02 5.58 5.82
C ARG A 85 8.70 4.65 4.64
N GLU A 86 7.61 3.85 4.71
CA GLU A 86 7.24 2.99 3.57
C GLU A 86 6.72 3.78 2.36
N HIS A 87 6.06 4.92 2.56
CA HIS A 87 5.70 5.81 1.45
C HIS A 87 6.94 6.25 0.66
N ARG A 88 7.99 6.73 1.36
CA ARG A 88 9.27 7.07 0.72
C ARG A 88 9.91 5.87 0.02
N ARG A 89 9.91 4.69 0.66
CA ARG A 89 10.42 3.44 0.07
C ARG A 89 9.71 3.07 -1.23
N ILE A 90 8.39 3.17 -1.27
CA ILE A 90 7.59 2.88 -2.48
C ILE A 90 7.96 3.87 -3.61
N LEU A 91 8.11 5.15 -3.30
CA LEU A 91 8.55 6.16 -4.27
C LEU A 91 9.98 5.91 -4.77
N GLN A 92 10.92 5.55 -3.89
CA GLN A 92 12.28 5.15 -4.27
C GLN A 92 12.27 3.95 -5.23
N HIS A 93 11.48 2.93 -4.92
CA HIS A 93 11.33 1.76 -5.77
C HIS A 93 10.73 2.12 -7.14
N ALA A 94 9.70 2.98 -7.17
CA ALA A 94 9.10 3.47 -8.42
C ALA A 94 10.12 4.25 -9.28
N LYS A 95 10.85 5.22 -8.69
CA LYS A 95 11.92 5.96 -9.37
C LYS A 95 12.99 5.02 -9.96
N LYS A 96 13.41 3.98 -9.22
CA LYS A 96 14.40 2.98 -9.68
C LYS A 96 13.85 2.11 -10.82
N LEU A 97 12.57 1.74 -10.77
CA LEU A 97 11.91 0.97 -11.82
C LEU A 97 11.77 1.80 -13.10
N GLU A 98 11.31 3.04 -12.99
CA GLU A 98 11.22 4.01 -14.10
C GLU A 98 12.59 4.29 -14.74
N ALA A 99 13.64 4.48 -13.93
CA ALA A 99 14.99 4.69 -14.41
C ALA A 99 15.60 3.46 -15.13
N SER A 100 15.14 2.25 -14.81
CA SER A 100 15.67 1.00 -15.39
C SER A 100 14.86 0.46 -16.57
N GLN A 101 13.55 0.76 -16.63
CA GLN A 101 12.62 0.27 -17.65
C GLN A 101 12.11 1.36 -18.60
N GLY A 102 12.40 2.63 -18.29
CA GLY A 102 11.81 3.80 -18.93
C GLY A 102 10.43 4.13 -18.37
N VAL A 103 9.93 5.31 -18.76
CA VAL A 103 8.57 5.74 -18.46
C VAL A 103 7.60 4.77 -19.14
N HIS A 104 6.80 4.05 -18.37
CA HIS A 104 5.65 3.33 -18.91
C HIS A 104 4.58 4.36 -19.26
N GLU A 105 4.43 4.68 -20.54
CA GLU A 105 3.28 5.42 -21.03
C GLU A 105 2.01 4.62 -20.73
N ILE A 106 1.14 5.18 -19.88
CA ILE A 106 -0.19 4.62 -19.67
C ILE A 106 -0.98 4.92 -20.96
N THR A 107 -1.02 3.94 -21.85
CA THR A 107 -1.83 3.97 -23.07
C THR A 107 -3.31 4.09 -22.69
N THR A 108 -3.85 5.30 -22.77
CA THR A 108 -5.26 5.58 -22.51
C THR A 108 -6.12 5.10 -23.68
N GLY A 109 -6.60 3.86 -23.59
CA GLY A 109 -7.45 3.23 -24.59
C GLY A 109 -7.34 1.71 -24.55
N LEU A 110 -8.07 1.03 -25.43
CA LEU A 110 -7.85 -0.39 -25.72
C LEU A 110 -6.55 -0.56 -26.48
N MET A 111 -5.81 -1.65 -26.22
CA MET A 111 -4.62 -1.97 -27.00
C MET A 111 -5.02 -2.36 -28.42
N PRO A 112 -4.18 -2.11 -29.43
CA PRO A 112 -4.41 -2.61 -30.79
C PRO A 112 -4.63 -4.14 -30.77
N GLY A 113 -5.82 -4.58 -31.20
CA GLY A 113 -6.25 -5.98 -31.18
C GLY A 113 -7.16 -6.39 -30.00
N GLU A 114 -7.25 -5.59 -28.93
CA GLU A 114 -8.23 -5.85 -27.85
C GLU A 114 -9.67 -5.62 -28.33
N GLU A 115 -9.90 -4.67 -29.22
CA GLU A 115 -11.21 -4.44 -29.85
C GLU A 115 -11.69 -5.68 -30.62
N GLU A 116 -10.78 -6.34 -31.36
CA GLU A 116 -11.07 -7.56 -32.13
C GLU A 116 -11.36 -8.73 -31.19
N LEU A 117 -10.58 -8.88 -30.11
CA LEU A 117 -10.80 -9.89 -29.07
C LEU A 117 -12.15 -9.70 -28.36
N ILE A 118 -12.49 -8.47 -27.98
CA ILE A 118 -13.80 -8.13 -27.39
C ILE A 118 -14.92 -8.45 -28.39
N MET A 119 -14.74 -8.13 -29.68
CA MET A 119 -15.72 -8.43 -30.71
C MET A 119 -15.88 -9.93 -30.96
N GLU A 120 -14.81 -10.73 -30.84
CA GLU A 120 -14.87 -12.19 -30.90
C GLU A 120 -15.72 -12.74 -29.74
N TYR A 121 -15.49 -12.30 -28.50
CA TYR A 121 -16.31 -12.72 -27.35
C TYR A 121 -17.77 -12.24 -27.40
N VAL A 122 -18.04 -11.08 -28.00
CA VAL A 122 -19.42 -10.58 -28.20
C VAL A 122 -20.16 -11.38 -29.28
N ASN A 123 -19.47 -11.81 -30.34
CA ASN A 123 -20.03 -12.60 -31.44
C ASN A 123 -19.99 -14.11 -31.19
N ALA A 124 -19.35 -14.57 -30.11
CA ALA A 124 -19.23 -15.98 -29.78
C ALA A 124 -20.63 -16.62 -29.60
N PRO A 125 -20.88 -17.79 -30.22
CA PRO A 125 -22.15 -18.47 -30.07
C PRO A 125 -22.36 -18.93 -28.63
N VAL A 126 -23.62 -18.93 -28.19
CA VAL A 126 -24.03 -19.41 -26.87
C VAL A 126 -23.51 -20.84 -26.63
N PRO A 127 -22.70 -21.08 -25.57
CA PRO A 127 -22.25 -22.43 -25.25
C PRO A 127 -23.43 -23.36 -24.96
N HIS A 128 -23.37 -24.60 -25.46
CA HIS A 128 -24.46 -25.57 -25.26
C HIS A 128 -24.71 -25.82 -23.76
N GLY A 129 -25.91 -25.49 -23.30
CA GLY A 129 -26.33 -25.63 -21.90
C GLY A 129 -26.14 -24.38 -21.03
N ALA A 130 -25.60 -23.27 -21.57
CA ALA A 130 -25.52 -22.01 -20.85
C ALA A 130 -26.89 -21.30 -20.79
N ASP A 131 -27.44 -21.15 -19.59
CA ASP A 131 -28.63 -20.31 -19.36
C ASP A 131 -28.21 -18.92 -18.85
N TYR A 132 -28.30 -17.92 -19.72
CA TYR A 132 -27.99 -16.53 -19.39
C TYR A 132 -29.08 -15.82 -18.56
N SER A 133 -30.19 -16.49 -18.21
CA SER A 133 -31.11 -15.98 -17.20
C SER A 133 -30.35 -15.61 -15.91
N ASN A 134 -29.34 -16.42 -15.56
CA ASN A 134 -28.48 -16.28 -14.39
C ASN A 134 -27.20 -15.45 -14.64
N ARG A 135 -27.06 -14.74 -15.79
CA ARG A 135 -25.83 -13.96 -16.11
C ARG A 135 -25.54 -12.82 -15.12
N HIS A 136 -26.54 -12.40 -14.35
CA HIS A 136 -26.42 -11.42 -13.27
C HIS A 136 -25.99 -12.03 -11.93
N LEU A 137 -25.95 -13.36 -11.82
CA LEU A 137 -25.38 -14.08 -10.68
C LEU A 137 -23.88 -14.28 -10.90
N SER A 138 -23.10 -14.20 -9.83
CA SER A 138 -21.65 -14.34 -9.89
C SER A 138 -21.23 -15.73 -10.38
N THR A 139 -20.38 -15.77 -11.41
CA THR A 139 -19.70 -16.99 -11.87
C THR A 139 -18.50 -17.39 -10.98
N TYR A 140 -18.24 -16.66 -9.89
CA TYR A 140 -17.22 -17.01 -8.92
C TYR A 140 -17.61 -18.28 -8.14
N ALA A 141 -17.08 -19.42 -8.60
CA ALA A 141 -16.95 -20.59 -7.74
C ALA A 141 -15.74 -20.40 -6.83
N CYS A 142 -15.96 -20.41 -5.51
CA CYS A 142 -14.85 -20.45 -4.56
C CYS A 142 -14.04 -21.75 -4.80
N PRO A 143 -12.71 -21.70 -4.94
CA PRO A 143 -11.89 -22.90 -5.03
C PRO A 143 -12.15 -23.82 -3.83
N GLU A 144 -12.21 -25.13 -4.05
CA GLU A 144 -12.33 -26.08 -2.94
C GLU A 144 -11.16 -25.89 -1.97
N LEU A 145 -11.47 -25.47 -0.74
CA LEU A 145 -10.47 -25.18 0.27
C LEU A 145 -9.77 -26.50 0.65
N PRO A 146 -8.42 -26.53 0.75
CA PRO A 146 -7.74 -27.67 1.34
C PRO A 146 -8.24 -27.84 2.78
N GLY A 147 -8.59 -29.08 3.14
CA GLY A 147 -9.40 -29.39 4.33
C GLY A 147 -8.85 -28.94 5.69
N GLU A 148 -7.57 -28.58 5.76
CA GLU A 148 -6.97 -27.89 6.91
C GLU A 148 -6.21 -26.65 6.45
N MET A 149 -6.80 -25.47 6.62
CA MET A 149 -6.05 -24.20 6.56
C MET A 149 -5.64 -23.75 7.97
N PRO A 150 -4.42 -23.20 8.16
CA PRO A 150 -4.01 -22.62 9.43
C PRO A 150 -4.93 -21.43 9.83
N PRO A 151 -5.22 -21.24 11.13
CA PRO A 151 -6.27 -20.31 11.61
C PRO A 151 -6.17 -18.87 11.07
N ARG A 152 -4.95 -18.37 10.82
CA ARG A 152 -4.71 -17.03 10.29
C ARG A 152 -5.23 -16.84 8.86
N GLN A 153 -5.15 -17.88 8.01
CA GLN A 153 -5.69 -17.80 6.64
C GLN A 153 -7.22 -17.83 6.66
N ALA A 154 -7.82 -18.71 7.48
CA ALA A 154 -9.28 -18.75 7.65
C ALA A 154 -9.86 -17.39 8.10
N ALA A 155 -9.21 -16.71 9.06
CA ALA A 155 -9.62 -15.38 9.51
C ALA A 155 -9.52 -14.30 8.42
N LEU A 156 -8.46 -14.32 7.59
CA LEU A 156 -8.32 -13.39 6.46
C LEU A 156 -9.39 -13.63 5.39
N HIS A 157 -9.67 -14.88 5.04
CA HIS A 157 -10.73 -15.22 4.09
C HIS A 157 -12.13 -14.86 4.62
N TRP A 158 -12.40 -15.04 5.92
CA TRP A 158 -13.63 -14.58 6.55
C TRP A 158 -13.78 -13.05 6.49
N SER A 159 -12.69 -12.31 6.74
CA SER A 159 -12.71 -10.84 6.64
C SER A 159 -12.97 -10.35 5.20
N LEU A 160 -12.41 -11.03 4.20
CA LEU A 160 -12.64 -10.69 2.78
C LEU A 160 -14.08 -11.01 2.35
N TYR A 161 -14.66 -12.12 2.84
CA TYR A 161 -16.04 -12.52 2.56
C TYR A 161 -17.07 -11.48 3.03
N ASN A 162 -16.89 -10.92 4.23
CA ASN A 162 -17.81 -9.93 4.80
C ASN A 162 -17.62 -8.49 4.26
N TYR A 163 -16.65 -8.26 3.37
CA TYR A 163 -16.39 -6.94 2.76
C TYR A 163 -17.08 -6.76 1.40
N GLY A 164 -17.84 -7.77 0.93
CA GLY A 164 -18.40 -7.86 -0.42
C GLY A 164 -19.93 -7.96 -0.50
N THR A 165 -20.65 -7.39 0.47
CA THR A 165 -22.13 -7.31 0.49
C THR A 165 -22.61 -5.88 0.70
#